data_AF-A0A7W3R7C4-F1
#
_entry.id   AF-A0A7W3R7C4-F1
#
_cell.length_a   1.000
_cell.length_b   1.000
_cell.length_c   1.000
_cell.angle_alpha   90.00
_cell.angle_beta   90.00
_cell.angle_gamma   90.00
#
_symmetry.space_group_name_H-M   'P 1'
#
loop_
_entity.id
_entity.type
_entity.pdbx_description
1 polymer ?
#
loop_
_entity_poly.entity_id
_entity_poly.type
_entity_poly.pdbx_seq_one_letter_code
_entity_poly.pdbx_strand_id
1 'polypeptide(L)'
;MTYAPEQLTDLSPDDIVLESLPEEIVAAMESRDRWVAGLPQPTDAFEFLVSDVQAWAPDQVVRVAFMGGDTTLHNKIADACQEITDACGITLDFGGGRGGFRTWTTRDTEHAAEIRVSFDMGGYFSLVGTDSISTFVPHQSPVGGRPNQRSLNLGGYDQALPPRWKGTVLHEFLHALAFHHEHQNTRGPCEAAFRWDDDPGYQPVQDRRGRFIPDASGRRPGIYTYLSGFPNFWSRAKVDHNLRGLREGGGITAGRFDPASIMLYRFPAMFYRTTPSPCAPIGDGESLSEGDKAALLRLYPEIPDDRKQIVERRMAVADEIEQQAREMPAATFIEPTVTQLRAGIT
;
A
#
# COMPACT_ATOMS: atom_id res chain seq x y z
N MET A 1 2.97 15.19 10.23
CA MET A 1 2.39 15.93 9.08
C MET A 1 2.96 15.30 7.83
N THR A 2 2.12 14.79 6.94
CA THR A 2 2.55 14.46 5.57
C THR A 2 2.72 15.75 4.78
N TYR A 3 3.50 15.68 3.72
CA TYR A 3 3.72 16.76 2.77
C TYR A 3 2.41 17.33 2.24
N ALA A 4 2.23 18.66 2.24
CA ALA A 4 0.99 19.27 1.75
C ALA A 4 0.92 19.23 0.20
N PRO A 5 -0.28 19.06 -0.40
CA PRO A 5 -0.42 18.97 -1.86
C PRO A 5 0.21 20.13 -2.64
N GLU A 6 0.15 21.35 -2.09
CA GLU A 6 0.66 22.56 -2.76
C GLU A 6 2.19 22.57 -2.87
N GLN A 7 2.87 21.68 -2.14
CA GLN A 7 4.32 21.66 -2.10
C GLN A 7 4.92 20.81 -3.24
N LEU A 8 4.18 20.00 -4.02
CA LEU A 8 4.74 19.07 -5.04
C LEU A 8 5.69 19.74 -6.03
N THR A 9 5.33 20.96 -6.43
CA THR A 9 6.21 22.13 -6.62
C THR A 9 7.72 21.95 -6.48
N ASP A 10 8.09 21.73 -5.22
CA ASP A 10 9.43 21.84 -4.70
C ASP A 10 10.17 20.51 -4.70
N LEU A 11 9.50 19.39 -4.99
CA LEU A 11 10.12 18.07 -4.99
C LEU A 11 11.16 17.95 -6.10
N SER A 12 12.36 17.51 -5.74
CA SER A 12 13.39 17.10 -6.70
C SER A 12 13.36 15.57 -6.89
N PRO A 13 13.95 15.05 -7.98
CA PRO A 13 14.09 13.60 -8.18
C PRO A 13 14.84 12.85 -7.07
N ASP A 14 15.61 13.56 -6.24
CA ASP A 14 16.39 13.01 -5.11
C ASP A 14 15.60 13.03 -3.80
N ASP A 15 14.40 13.63 -3.79
CA ASP A 15 13.54 13.69 -2.62
C ASP A 15 12.88 12.34 -2.40
N ILE A 16 13.08 11.77 -1.21
CA ILE A 16 12.44 10.51 -0.82
C ILE A 16 11.08 10.88 -0.24
N VAL A 17 10.04 10.75 -1.05
CA VAL A 17 8.66 10.84 -0.61
C VAL A 17 8.17 9.42 -0.42
N LEU A 18 7.90 9.06 0.83
CA LEU A 18 7.34 7.76 1.17
C LEU A 18 5.83 7.91 1.34
N GLU A 19 5.09 6.89 0.90
CA GLU A 19 3.66 6.81 1.09
C GLU A 19 3.33 6.71 2.59
N SER A 20 2.18 7.24 2.95
CA SER A 20 1.85 7.45 4.35
C SER A 20 0.36 7.57 4.54
N LEU A 21 -0.24 6.46 4.97
CA LEU A 21 -1.58 6.49 5.53
C LEU A 21 -1.65 7.42 6.78
N PRO A 22 -2.81 8.04 7.04
CA PRO A 22 -3.06 8.74 8.30
C PRO A 22 -2.91 7.80 9.50
N GLU A 23 -2.45 8.33 10.64
CA GLU A 23 -2.11 7.54 11.83
C GLU A 23 -3.32 6.78 12.40
N GLU A 24 -4.52 7.37 12.32
CA GLU A 24 -5.75 6.72 12.75
C GLU A 24 -6.15 5.53 11.87
N ILE A 25 -5.78 5.56 10.59
CA ILE A 25 -6.02 4.45 9.64
C ILE A 25 -5.07 3.30 9.95
N VAL A 26 -3.80 3.63 10.11
CA VAL A 26 -2.75 2.69 10.54
C VAL A 26 -3.18 1.98 11.82
N ALA A 27 -3.60 2.73 12.84
CA ALA A 27 -4.02 2.15 14.12
C ALA A 27 -5.25 1.21 13.98
N ALA A 28 -6.20 1.56 13.11
CA ALA A 28 -7.35 0.70 12.83
C ALA A 28 -6.95 -0.60 12.12
N MET A 29 -6.05 -0.51 11.13
CA MET A 29 -5.50 -1.68 10.42
C MET A 29 -4.73 -2.59 11.37
N GLU A 30 -3.84 -2.03 12.21
CA GLU A 30 -3.10 -2.80 13.22
C GLU A 30 -4.02 -3.48 14.25
N SER A 31 -5.12 -2.83 14.62
CA SER A 31 -6.11 -3.45 15.53
C SER A 31 -6.77 -4.65 14.88
N ARG A 32 -7.13 -4.56 13.60
CA ARG A 32 -7.68 -5.68 12.83
C ARG A 32 -6.64 -6.78 12.67
N ASP A 33 -5.42 -6.45 12.22
CA ASP A 33 -4.40 -7.45 11.91
C ASP A 33 -3.97 -8.22 13.16
N ARG A 34 -3.85 -7.54 14.31
CA ARG A 34 -3.63 -8.20 15.62
C ARG A 34 -4.79 -9.08 16.04
N TRP A 35 -6.02 -8.67 15.74
CA TRP A 35 -7.20 -9.48 16.02
C TRP A 35 -7.19 -10.75 15.18
N VAL A 36 -6.95 -10.65 13.87
CA VAL A 36 -6.85 -11.82 12.97
C VAL A 36 -5.70 -12.74 13.38
N ALA A 37 -4.51 -12.19 13.68
CA ALA A 37 -3.37 -12.99 14.13
C ALA A 37 -3.59 -13.68 15.50
N GLY A 38 -4.49 -13.13 16.32
CA GLY A 38 -4.87 -13.69 17.62
C GLY A 38 -5.90 -14.82 17.55
N LEU A 39 -6.43 -15.13 16.37
CA LEU A 39 -7.36 -16.24 16.17
C LEU A 39 -6.64 -17.60 16.38
N PRO A 40 -7.32 -18.63 16.93
CA PRO A 40 -6.71 -19.94 17.17
C PRO A 40 -6.15 -20.54 15.87
N GLN A 41 -4.82 -20.65 15.78
CA GLN A 41 -4.12 -21.15 14.58
C GLN A 41 -4.54 -22.60 14.26
N PRO A 42 -5.08 -22.86 13.07
CA PRO A 42 -5.09 -24.19 12.46
C PRO A 42 -3.66 -24.55 12.01
N THR A 43 -3.36 -25.85 12.02
CA THR A 43 -2.09 -26.44 11.52
C THR A 43 -1.60 -25.80 10.21
N ASP A 44 -0.26 -25.69 10.02
CA ASP A 44 0.61 -25.38 8.84
C ASP A 44 0.05 -24.69 7.56
N ALA A 45 -1.23 -24.85 7.22
CA ALA A 45 -1.95 -24.23 6.11
C ALA A 45 -2.42 -22.79 6.39
N PHE A 46 -2.43 -22.32 7.65
CA PHE A 46 -3.00 -21.01 8.01
C PHE A 46 -2.00 -19.86 8.08
N GLU A 47 -0.70 -20.13 7.97
CA GLU A 47 0.37 -19.14 8.13
C GLU A 47 0.41 -18.07 7.01
N PHE A 48 -0.50 -18.11 6.02
CA PHE A 48 -0.35 -17.43 4.74
C PHE A 48 -1.54 -16.61 4.23
N LEU A 49 -2.60 -16.37 5.01
CA LEU A 49 -3.91 -16.09 4.39
C LEU A 49 -4.60 -14.74 4.59
N VAL A 50 -4.13 -13.86 5.47
CA VAL A 50 -4.83 -12.57 5.70
C VAL A 50 -4.74 -11.68 4.45
N SER A 51 -3.56 -11.58 3.83
CA SER A 51 -3.41 -10.84 2.57
C SER A 51 -4.21 -11.47 1.41
N ASP A 52 -4.37 -12.80 1.40
CA ASP A 52 -5.10 -13.51 0.34
C ASP A 52 -6.62 -13.29 0.45
N VAL A 53 -7.18 -13.18 1.66
CA VAL A 53 -8.60 -12.82 1.85
C VAL A 53 -8.88 -11.33 1.65
N GLN A 54 -7.86 -10.47 1.69
CA GLN A 54 -7.99 -9.05 1.35
C GLN A 54 -7.98 -8.80 -0.16
N ALA A 55 -7.52 -9.75 -0.97
CA ALA A 55 -7.55 -9.63 -2.42
C ALA A 55 -8.98 -9.69 -2.97
N TRP A 56 -9.24 -8.98 -4.06
CA TRP A 56 -10.50 -9.04 -4.81
C TRP A 56 -10.73 -10.43 -5.39
N ALA A 57 -11.97 -10.75 -5.77
CA ALA A 57 -12.24 -11.99 -6.48
C ALA A 57 -11.43 -12.03 -7.81
N PRO A 58 -10.83 -13.18 -8.18
CA PRO A 58 -9.95 -13.28 -9.36
C PRO A 58 -10.54 -12.82 -10.70
N ASP A 59 -11.85 -12.87 -10.86
CA ASP A 59 -12.61 -12.43 -12.04
C ASP A 59 -13.37 -11.12 -11.83
N GLN A 60 -13.15 -10.44 -10.70
CA GLN A 60 -13.85 -9.21 -10.39
C GLN A 60 -13.48 -8.08 -11.36
N VAL A 61 -14.51 -7.35 -11.79
CA VAL A 61 -14.34 -6.02 -12.37
C VAL A 61 -14.29 -5.02 -11.21
N VAL A 62 -13.10 -4.54 -10.89
CA VAL A 62 -12.88 -3.56 -9.82
C VAL A 62 -13.06 -2.17 -10.40
N ARG A 63 -14.13 -1.48 -10.01
CA ARG A 63 -14.42 -0.13 -10.53
C ARG A 63 -13.54 0.89 -9.83
N VAL A 64 -13.15 1.91 -10.57
CA VAL A 64 -12.33 3.02 -10.09
C VAL A 64 -13.07 4.34 -10.32
N ALA A 65 -13.10 5.20 -9.30
CA ALA A 65 -13.67 6.54 -9.40
C ALA A 65 -12.70 7.61 -8.93
N PHE A 66 -12.79 8.79 -9.55
CA PHE A 66 -11.97 9.95 -9.21
C PHE A 66 -12.76 11.05 -8.51
N MET A 67 -12.14 11.72 -7.54
CA MET A 67 -12.60 12.98 -6.98
C MET A 67 -11.53 14.05 -7.22
N GLY A 68 -11.84 15.00 -8.10
CA GLY A 68 -10.88 16.00 -8.60
C GLY A 68 -10.14 15.53 -9.85
N GLY A 69 -9.13 16.30 -10.27
CA GLY A 69 -8.38 16.05 -11.52
C GLY A 69 -9.19 16.32 -12.80
N ASP A 70 -8.49 16.41 -13.92
CA ASP A 70 -9.10 16.53 -15.25
C ASP A 70 -9.02 15.20 -16.02
N THR A 71 -9.72 15.13 -17.15
CA THR A 71 -9.74 13.95 -18.02
C THR A 71 -8.34 13.57 -18.53
N THR A 72 -7.43 14.55 -18.69
CA THR A 72 -6.06 14.27 -19.13
C THR A 72 -5.28 13.53 -18.05
N LEU A 73 -5.41 13.93 -16.78
CA LEU A 73 -4.83 13.21 -15.65
C LEU A 73 -5.44 11.82 -15.49
N HIS A 74 -6.76 11.70 -15.57
CA HIS A 74 -7.44 10.40 -15.42
C HIS A 74 -7.01 9.40 -16.50
N ASN A 75 -6.84 9.85 -17.76
CA ASN A 75 -6.28 9.03 -18.84
C ASN A 75 -4.87 8.55 -18.51
N LYS A 76 -3.98 9.44 -18.05
CA LYS A 76 -2.61 9.05 -17.67
C LYS A 76 -2.57 7.98 -16.59
N ILE A 77 -3.46 8.07 -15.59
CA ILE A 77 -3.57 7.08 -14.51
C ILE A 77 -4.09 5.75 -15.06
N ALA A 78 -5.14 5.77 -15.88
CA ALA A 78 -5.69 4.57 -16.49
C ALA A 78 -4.67 3.88 -17.41
N ASP A 79 -3.98 4.64 -18.27
CA ASP A 79 -2.93 4.15 -19.16
C ASP A 79 -1.76 3.52 -18.38
N ALA A 80 -1.37 4.12 -17.25
CA ALA A 80 -0.34 3.54 -16.39
C ALA A 80 -0.80 2.18 -15.82
N CYS A 81 -2.05 2.08 -15.38
CA CYS A 81 -2.61 0.86 -14.81
C CYS A 81 -2.82 -0.27 -15.82
N GLN A 82 -2.75 0.01 -17.13
CA GLN A 82 -2.84 -1.03 -18.16
C GLN A 82 -1.77 -2.13 -17.97
N GLU A 83 -0.59 -1.76 -17.47
CA GLU A 83 0.50 -2.70 -17.21
C GLU A 83 0.13 -3.76 -16.16
N ILE A 84 -0.76 -3.42 -15.21
CA ILE A 84 -1.29 -4.35 -14.21
C ILE A 84 -2.27 -5.33 -14.88
N THR A 85 -3.22 -4.81 -15.65
CA THR A 85 -4.27 -5.62 -16.30
C THR A 85 -3.73 -6.45 -17.46
N ASP A 86 -2.60 -6.08 -18.06
CA ASP A 86 -1.90 -6.90 -19.06
C ASP A 86 -1.15 -8.08 -18.42
N ALA A 87 -0.86 -8.01 -17.12
CA ALA A 87 -0.07 -9.01 -16.40
C ALA A 87 -0.91 -10.10 -15.72
N CYS A 88 -2.22 -9.92 -15.60
CA CYS A 88 -3.09 -10.81 -14.83
C CYS A 88 -4.56 -10.72 -15.23
N GLY A 89 -5.39 -11.59 -14.63
CA GLY A 89 -6.79 -11.76 -14.99
C GLY A 89 -7.78 -10.72 -14.45
N ILE A 90 -7.34 -9.75 -13.64
CA ILE A 90 -8.22 -8.74 -13.04
C ILE A 90 -8.54 -7.61 -14.01
N THR A 91 -9.71 -7.00 -13.87
CA THR A 91 -10.10 -5.82 -14.67
C THR A 91 -10.24 -4.60 -13.77
N LEU A 92 -9.57 -3.50 -14.16
CA LEU A 92 -9.79 -2.17 -13.57
C LEU A 92 -10.71 -1.35 -14.48
N ASP A 93 -11.95 -1.11 -14.04
CA ASP A 93 -12.94 -0.34 -14.81
C ASP A 93 -13.00 1.13 -14.34
N PHE A 94 -12.37 2.01 -15.13
CA PHE A 94 -12.36 3.45 -14.88
C PHE A 94 -13.58 4.20 -15.45
N GLY A 95 -14.39 3.58 -16.32
CA GLY A 95 -15.32 4.30 -17.21
C GLY A 95 -16.76 4.35 -16.70
N GLY A 96 -17.42 5.51 -16.70
CA GLY A 96 -18.73 5.78 -16.08
C GLY A 96 -19.84 6.25 -17.04
N GLY A 97 -20.95 6.73 -16.47
CA GLY A 97 -22.11 7.18 -17.26
C GLY A 97 -21.77 8.29 -18.26
N ARG A 98 -22.25 8.14 -19.52
CA ARG A 98 -22.02 9.02 -20.69
C ARG A 98 -20.61 9.00 -21.30
N GLY A 99 -19.82 7.94 -21.07
CA GLY A 99 -18.56 7.70 -21.80
C GLY A 99 -17.34 8.47 -21.29
N GLY A 100 -17.40 9.00 -20.07
CA GLY A 100 -16.26 9.60 -19.36
C GLY A 100 -15.78 8.72 -18.21
N PHE A 101 -14.90 9.25 -17.35
CA PHE A 101 -14.44 8.57 -16.14
C PHE A 101 -15.51 8.55 -15.04
N ARG A 102 -15.49 7.53 -14.14
CA ARG A 102 -16.32 7.61 -12.93
C ARG A 102 -15.86 8.75 -12.05
N THR A 103 -16.83 9.37 -11.42
CA THR A 103 -16.58 10.34 -10.35
C THR A 103 -17.27 9.90 -9.08
N TRP A 104 -16.74 10.35 -7.95
CA TRP A 104 -17.32 10.17 -6.63
C TRP A 104 -17.16 11.47 -5.82
N THR A 105 -17.92 11.60 -4.73
CA THR A 105 -17.84 12.76 -3.83
C THR A 105 -17.89 12.38 -2.36
N THR A 106 -17.42 13.25 -1.48
CA THR A 106 -17.56 13.11 -0.02
C THR A 106 -19.01 13.21 0.49
N ARG A 107 -19.99 13.33 -0.42
CA ARG A 107 -21.43 13.32 -0.13
C ARG A 107 -22.11 12.03 -0.55
N ASP A 108 -21.39 11.12 -1.21
CA ASP A 108 -21.96 9.87 -1.70
C ASP A 108 -22.42 9.00 -0.53
N THR A 109 -23.60 8.41 -0.67
CA THR A 109 -24.18 7.49 0.34
C THR A 109 -24.11 6.03 -0.12
N GLU A 110 -23.73 5.81 -1.38
CA GLU A 110 -23.51 4.51 -2.01
C GLU A 110 -22.16 4.51 -2.73
N HIS A 111 -21.51 3.36 -2.80
CA HIS A 111 -20.22 3.24 -3.46
C HIS A 111 -20.34 3.52 -4.97
N ALA A 112 -19.76 4.64 -5.42
CA ALA A 112 -19.53 4.87 -6.84
C ALA A 112 -18.59 3.79 -7.42
N ALA A 113 -17.56 3.41 -6.65
CA ALA A 113 -16.53 2.45 -7.04
C ALA A 113 -15.92 1.74 -5.82
N GLU A 114 -15.36 0.56 -6.08
CA GLU A 114 -14.52 -0.18 -5.13
C GLU A 114 -13.30 0.66 -4.75
N ILE A 115 -12.58 1.22 -5.73
CA ILE A 115 -11.43 2.11 -5.53
C ILE A 115 -11.86 3.57 -5.75
N ARG A 116 -11.63 4.41 -4.74
CA ARG A 116 -12.01 5.84 -4.73
C ARG A 116 -10.76 6.69 -4.59
N VAL A 117 -10.28 7.17 -5.73
CA VAL A 117 -9.06 7.95 -5.90
C VAL A 117 -9.33 9.43 -5.61
N SER A 118 -8.46 10.04 -4.82
CA SER A 118 -8.42 11.49 -4.59
C SER A 118 -7.05 12.08 -4.87
N PHE A 119 -7.00 13.41 -4.94
CA PHE A 119 -5.77 14.19 -5.12
C PHE A 119 -5.61 15.26 -4.03
N ASP A 120 -6.56 15.38 -3.11
CA ASP A 120 -6.70 16.53 -2.20
C ASP A 120 -6.06 16.30 -0.81
N MET A 121 -5.46 15.13 -0.58
CA MET A 121 -4.69 14.86 0.65
C MET A 121 -3.19 14.90 0.40
N GLY A 122 -2.43 15.18 1.46
CA GLY A 122 -0.97 15.17 1.43
C GLY A 122 -0.38 13.77 1.34
N GLY A 123 0.66 13.61 0.50
CA GLY A 123 1.34 12.35 0.25
C GLY A 123 0.58 11.38 -0.65
N TYR A 124 1.10 10.17 -0.75
CA TYR A 124 0.50 9.06 -1.49
C TYR A 124 0.08 7.97 -0.51
N PHE A 125 -0.99 7.26 -0.80
CA PHE A 125 -1.38 6.06 -0.07
C PHE A 125 -2.53 5.32 -0.77
N SER A 126 -2.70 4.06 -0.39
CA SER A 126 -3.83 3.22 -0.74
C SER A 126 -4.19 2.30 0.43
N LEU A 127 -5.47 2.02 0.58
CA LEU A 127 -5.94 0.91 1.41
C LEU A 127 -5.65 -0.42 0.70
N VAL A 128 -5.44 -1.48 1.49
CA VAL A 128 -5.01 -2.77 0.97
C VAL A 128 -6.21 -3.60 0.49
N GLY A 129 -6.32 -3.80 -0.82
CA GLY A 129 -7.37 -4.65 -1.40
C GLY A 129 -8.79 -4.23 -1.00
N THR A 130 -9.56 -5.19 -0.51
CA THR A 130 -10.97 -5.05 -0.10
C THR A 130 -11.17 -4.16 1.14
N ASP A 131 -10.09 -3.74 1.82
CA ASP A 131 -10.14 -2.67 2.82
C ASP A 131 -10.75 -1.39 2.24
N SER A 132 -10.59 -1.20 0.93
CA SER A 132 -11.17 -0.12 0.14
C SER A 132 -12.71 -0.07 0.21
N ILE A 133 -13.38 -1.13 0.64
CA ILE A 133 -14.85 -1.17 0.86
C ILE A 133 -15.22 -1.66 2.28
N SER A 134 -14.23 -1.79 3.17
CA SER A 134 -14.44 -2.25 4.52
C SER A 134 -14.70 -1.09 5.49
N THR A 135 -15.60 -1.30 6.45
CA THR A 135 -16.05 -0.26 7.39
C THR A 135 -15.34 -0.34 8.74
N PHE A 136 -14.25 -1.13 8.84
CA PHE A 136 -13.43 -1.27 10.04
C PHE A 136 -12.77 0.05 10.47
N VAL A 137 -12.52 0.96 9.53
CA VAL A 137 -12.00 2.28 9.79
C VAL A 137 -13.07 3.18 10.44
N PRO A 138 -12.72 4.02 11.44
CA PRO A 138 -13.64 4.95 12.05
C PRO A 138 -14.36 5.86 11.04
N HIS A 139 -15.67 6.03 11.20
CA HIS A 139 -16.52 6.87 10.33
C HIS A 139 -16.07 8.34 10.24
N GLN A 140 -15.35 8.84 11.24
CA GLN A 140 -14.91 10.23 11.30
C GLN A 140 -13.66 10.52 10.44
N SER A 141 -12.93 9.49 10.01
CA SER A 141 -11.77 9.70 9.14
C SER A 141 -12.21 10.03 7.70
N PRO A 142 -11.51 10.96 7.01
CA PRO A 142 -11.75 11.22 5.58
C PRO A 142 -11.24 10.11 4.66
N VAL A 143 -10.46 9.16 5.22
CA VAL A 143 -9.92 7.96 4.57
C VAL A 143 -10.63 6.74 5.15
N GLY A 144 -10.86 5.71 4.33
CA GLY A 144 -11.55 4.50 4.76
C GLY A 144 -12.40 3.87 3.66
N GLY A 145 -13.04 2.75 3.98
CA GLY A 145 -13.82 1.96 3.04
C GLY A 145 -15.30 2.36 2.92
N ARG A 146 -15.74 3.53 3.41
CA ARG A 146 -17.11 4.01 3.21
C ARG A 146 -17.28 4.75 1.86
N PRO A 147 -18.51 4.86 1.32
CA PRO A 147 -18.78 5.53 0.05
C PRO A 147 -18.20 6.94 -0.10
N ASN A 148 -18.19 7.71 0.99
CA ASN A 148 -17.75 9.10 1.05
C ASN A 148 -16.29 9.26 1.55
N GLN A 149 -15.55 8.17 1.70
CA GLN A 149 -14.17 8.16 2.18
C GLN A 149 -13.21 7.80 1.05
N ARG A 150 -11.99 8.35 1.11
CA ARG A 150 -10.90 8.07 0.16
C ARG A 150 -10.34 6.69 0.47
N SER A 151 -10.14 5.87 -0.54
CA SER A 151 -9.38 4.63 -0.37
C SER A 151 -8.01 4.67 -1.02
N LEU A 152 -7.79 5.58 -1.98
CA LEU A 152 -6.49 5.81 -2.60
C LEU A 152 -6.30 7.32 -2.78
N ASN A 153 -5.10 7.84 -2.51
CA ASN A 153 -4.75 9.23 -2.74
C ASN A 153 -3.43 9.38 -3.50
N LEU A 154 -3.47 10.17 -4.57
CA LEU A 154 -2.32 10.60 -5.35
C LEU A 154 -2.14 12.10 -5.15
N GLY A 155 -1.73 12.49 -3.94
CA GLY A 155 -1.75 13.88 -3.48
C GLY A 155 -1.16 14.86 -4.49
N GLY A 156 -1.95 15.87 -4.83
CA GLY A 156 -1.70 17.00 -5.74
C GLY A 156 -1.28 16.66 -7.19
N TYR A 157 -1.55 15.44 -7.66
CA TYR A 157 -1.37 15.09 -9.07
C TYR A 157 -2.27 15.91 -10.01
N ASP A 158 -3.37 16.46 -9.49
CA ASP A 158 -4.25 17.41 -10.18
C ASP A 158 -3.64 18.81 -10.35
N GLN A 159 -2.53 19.09 -9.66
CA GLN A 159 -1.76 20.32 -9.80
C GLN A 159 -0.50 20.11 -10.65
N ALA A 160 0.27 19.06 -10.34
CA ALA A 160 1.48 18.70 -11.08
C ALA A 160 1.85 17.22 -10.88
N LEU A 161 2.39 16.60 -11.93
CA LEU A 161 2.94 15.24 -11.84
C LEU A 161 4.39 15.30 -11.33
N PRO A 162 4.72 14.61 -10.23
CA PRO A 162 6.09 14.55 -9.72
C PRO A 162 6.99 13.69 -10.64
N PRO A 163 8.33 13.73 -10.43
CA PRO A 163 9.23 12.74 -11.02
C PRO A 163 8.77 11.32 -10.68
N ARG A 164 8.88 10.39 -11.63
CA ARG A 164 8.49 8.97 -11.45
C ARG A 164 7.01 8.76 -11.06
N TRP A 165 6.13 9.69 -11.45
CA TRP A 165 4.71 9.64 -11.11
C TRP A 165 4.05 8.32 -11.49
N LYS A 166 4.45 7.71 -12.63
CA LYS A 166 3.90 6.44 -13.12
C LYS A 166 4.17 5.30 -12.15
N GLY A 167 5.40 5.21 -11.64
CA GLY A 167 5.78 4.19 -10.66
C GLY A 167 4.98 4.30 -9.36
N THR A 168 4.70 5.52 -8.91
CA THR A 168 3.84 5.76 -7.74
C THR A 168 2.40 5.32 -8.01
N VAL A 169 1.84 5.60 -9.19
CA VAL A 169 0.51 5.11 -9.57
C VAL A 169 0.46 3.58 -9.51
N LEU A 170 1.43 2.91 -10.14
CA LEU A 170 1.49 1.44 -10.12
C LEU A 170 1.59 0.90 -8.70
N HIS A 171 2.44 1.50 -7.86
CA HIS A 171 2.62 1.13 -6.46
C HIS A 171 1.30 1.21 -5.66
N GLU A 172 0.62 2.35 -5.71
CA GLU A 172 -0.64 2.55 -4.97
C GLU A 172 -1.77 1.65 -5.48
N PHE A 173 -1.80 1.37 -6.79
CA PHE A 173 -2.77 0.43 -7.35
C PHE A 173 -2.44 -1.03 -7.01
N LEU A 174 -1.17 -1.40 -6.88
CA LEU A 174 -0.80 -2.72 -6.36
C LEU A 174 -1.24 -2.90 -4.89
N HIS A 175 -1.11 -1.87 -4.04
CA HIS A 175 -1.74 -1.89 -2.71
C HIS A 175 -3.26 -2.08 -2.80
N ALA A 176 -3.93 -1.34 -3.69
CA ALA A 176 -5.36 -1.51 -3.92
C ALA A 176 -5.74 -2.91 -4.42
N LEU A 177 -4.75 -3.71 -4.87
CA LEU A 177 -4.88 -5.11 -5.28
C LEU A 177 -4.29 -6.10 -4.26
N ALA A 178 -4.11 -5.67 -3.01
CA ALA A 178 -3.64 -6.45 -1.86
C ALA A 178 -2.14 -6.78 -1.83
N PHE A 179 -1.30 -6.00 -2.52
CA PHE A 179 0.15 -6.09 -2.38
C PHE A 179 0.62 -5.30 -1.15
N HIS A 180 1.70 -5.78 -0.55
CA HIS A 180 2.40 -5.11 0.55
C HIS A 180 3.81 -4.73 0.10
N HIS A 181 4.50 -3.94 0.91
CA HIS A 181 5.86 -3.52 0.60
C HIS A 181 6.86 -4.67 0.56
N GLU A 182 7.69 -4.67 -0.48
CA GLU A 182 8.70 -5.70 -0.69
C GLU A 182 9.82 -5.63 0.37
N HIS A 183 10.10 -4.44 0.93
CA HIS A 183 11.07 -4.33 2.04
C HIS A 183 10.60 -4.98 3.33
N GLN A 184 9.29 -5.23 3.47
CA GLN A 184 8.73 -5.93 4.63
C GLN A 184 8.68 -7.44 4.45
N ASN A 185 9.16 -7.96 3.31
CA ASN A 185 9.30 -9.38 3.06
C ASN A 185 10.21 -10.03 4.13
N THR A 186 9.63 -10.89 4.96
CA THR A 186 10.32 -11.56 6.09
C THR A 186 11.41 -12.53 5.64
N ARG A 187 11.41 -12.94 4.37
CA ARG A 187 12.46 -13.73 3.73
C ARG A 187 13.49 -12.86 3.00
N GLY A 188 13.25 -11.55 2.93
CA GLY A 188 14.09 -10.57 2.28
C GLY A 188 15.22 -10.04 3.18
N PRO A 189 16.23 -9.36 2.60
CA PRO A 189 17.41 -8.91 3.33
C PRO A 189 17.24 -7.54 3.99
N CYS A 190 16.11 -6.85 3.75
CA CYS A 190 15.98 -5.41 3.99
C CYS A 190 16.09 -4.98 5.46
N GLU A 191 15.42 -5.68 6.37
CA GLU A 191 15.47 -5.38 7.81
C GLU A 191 16.91 -5.28 8.35
N ALA A 192 17.77 -6.21 7.93
CA ALA A 192 19.17 -6.25 8.34
C ALA A 192 20.06 -5.31 7.50
N ALA A 193 19.71 -5.09 6.23
CA ALA A 193 20.50 -4.30 5.30
C ALA A 193 20.36 -2.79 5.52
N PHE A 194 19.24 -2.32 6.06
CA PHE A 194 19.00 -0.90 6.33
C PHE A 194 19.91 -0.34 7.45
N ARG A 195 20.37 0.88 7.24
CA ARG A 195 21.09 1.71 8.21
C ARG A 195 20.11 2.62 8.93
N TRP A 196 19.53 2.06 9.99
CA TRP A 196 18.52 2.71 10.82
C TRP A 196 19.05 3.99 11.51
N ASP A 197 20.21 3.88 12.15
CA ASP A 197 20.79 4.94 12.98
C ASP A 197 21.88 5.74 12.25
N ASP A 198 22.19 6.91 12.80
CA ASP A 198 23.22 7.81 12.27
C ASP A 198 24.62 7.17 12.30
N ASP A 199 25.53 7.65 11.44
CA ASP A 199 26.95 7.31 11.58
C ASP A 199 27.45 7.76 12.98
N PRO A 200 28.32 6.99 13.65
CA PRO A 200 28.80 7.33 15.00
C PRO A 200 29.37 8.76 15.09
N GLY A 201 28.78 9.56 15.99
CA GLY A 201 29.18 10.95 16.23
C GLY A 201 28.67 11.97 15.21
N TYR A 202 27.78 11.58 14.28
CA TYR A 202 27.10 12.51 13.38
C TYR A 202 26.50 13.69 14.14
N GLN A 203 26.72 14.90 13.63
CA GLN A 203 26.12 16.12 14.14
C GLN A 203 24.95 16.51 13.23
N PRO A 204 23.71 16.60 13.73
CA PRO A 204 22.57 16.92 12.90
C PRO A 204 22.71 18.29 12.21
N VAL A 205 22.78 18.28 10.88
CA VAL A 205 22.76 19.48 10.03
C VAL A 205 21.62 19.35 9.04
N GLN A 206 20.88 20.43 8.83
CA GLN A 206 19.81 20.50 7.84
C GLN A 206 20.14 21.49 6.72
N ASP A 207 19.67 21.18 5.52
CA ASP A 207 19.65 22.15 4.42
C ASP A 207 18.56 23.22 4.62
N ARG A 208 18.46 24.17 3.68
CA ARG A 208 17.44 25.24 3.73
C ARG A 208 15.99 24.74 3.71
N ARG A 209 15.76 23.49 3.31
CA ARG A 209 14.44 22.86 3.21
C ARG A 209 14.09 22.07 4.47
N GLY A 210 15.02 21.95 5.44
CA GLY A 210 14.84 21.14 6.64
C GLY A 210 15.16 19.66 6.44
N ARG A 211 15.87 19.29 5.38
CA ARG A 211 16.35 17.91 5.17
C ARG A 211 17.67 17.70 5.88
N PHE A 212 17.82 16.59 6.59
CA PHE A 212 19.11 16.23 7.17
C PHE A 212 20.11 15.80 6.11
N ILE A 213 21.32 16.36 6.17
CA ILE A 213 22.40 16.16 5.20
C ILE A 213 23.68 15.69 5.93
N PRO A 214 24.67 15.12 5.22
CA PRO A 214 25.95 14.80 5.83
C PRO A 214 26.59 16.01 6.52
N ASP A 215 27.24 15.79 7.66
CA ASP A 215 27.89 16.86 8.41
C ASP A 215 29.23 17.28 7.78
N ALA A 216 29.89 18.29 8.36
CA ALA A 216 31.17 18.80 7.85
C ALA A 216 32.32 17.75 7.83
N SER A 217 32.17 16.64 8.57
CA SER A 217 33.10 15.50 8.58
C SER A 217 32.68 14.37 7.64
N GLY A 218 31.59 14.56 6.88
CA GLY A 218 31.04 13.55 5.97
C GLY A 218 30.25 12.44 6.65
N ARG A 219 29.96 12.54 7.95
CA ARG A 219 29.12 11.57 8.67
C ARG A 219 27.66 11.78 8.28
N ARG A 220 26.88 10.70 8.20
CA ARG A 220 25.57 10.70 7.54
C ARG A 220 24.42 10.46 8.52
N PRO A 221 23.26 11.12 8.34
CA PRO A 221 22.04 10.79 9.09
C PRO A 221 21.53 9.41 8.68
N GLY A 222 21.11 8.59 9.64
CA GLY A 222 20.39 7.34 9.43
C GLY A 222 18.96 7.56 8.98
N ILE A 223 18.26 6.46 8.67
CA ILE A 223 16.86 6.51 8.21
C ILE A 223 15.98 7.26 9.20
N TYR A 224 16.11 7.03 10.50
CA TYR A 224 15.29 7.70 11.50
C TYR A 224 15.45 9.22 11.47
N THR A 225 16.69 9.70 11.51
CA THR A 225 16.98 11.13 11.51
C THR A 225 16.55 11.74 10.18
N TYR A 226 16.91 11.12 9.05
CA TYR A 226 16.57 11.62 7.73
C TYR A 226 15.05 11.79 7.54
N LEU A 227 14.26 10.77 7.88
CA LEU A 227 12.80 10.80 7.70
C LEU A 227 12.07 11.72 8.69
N SER A 228 12.70 12.12 9.80
CA SER A 228 12.12 13.16 10.68
C SER A 228 12.22 14.57 10.11
N GLY A 229 13.04 14.77 9.07
CA GLY A 229 13.14 16.02 8.32
C GLY A 229 12.22 16.06 7.10
N PHE A 230 12.40 17.11 6.30
CA PHE A 230 11.70 17.27 5.02
C PHE A 230 12.01 16.12 4.05
N PRO A 231 11.04 15.64 3.24
CA PRO A 231 9.62 16.05 3.17
C PRO A 231 8.68 15.26 4.09
N ASN A 232 9.17 14.24 4.79
CA ASN A 232 8.32 13.23 5.43
C ASN A 232 7.86 13.64 6.83
N PHE A 233 8.75 14.21 7.64
CA PHE A 233 8.48 14.59 9.03
C PHE A 233 7.90 13.45 9.89
N TRP A 234 8.42 12.24 9.69
CA TRP A 234 7.98 11.04 10.41
C TRP A 234 8.62 10.95 11.79
N SER A 235 7.80 10.59 12.79
CA SER A 235 8.29 10.18 14.08
C SER A 235 9.01 8.83 13.97
N ARG A 236 9.87 8.52 14.95
CA ARG A 236 10.51 7.19 15.02
C ARG A 236 9.49 6.05 15.00
N ALA A 237 8.37 6.21 15.71
CA ALA A 237 7.29 5.21 15.74
C ALA A 237 6.67 5.01 14.35
N LYS A 238 6.47 6.09 13.58
CA LYS A 238 5.99 6.00 12.21
C LYS A 238 6.99 5.33 11.27
N VAL A 239 8.28 5.64 11.41
CA VAL A 239 9.35 4.95 10.69
C VAL A 239 9.35 3.46 11.02
N ASP A 240 9.26 3.10 12.31
CA ASP A 240 9.21 1.71 12.73
C ASP A 240 7.99 0.98 12.15
N HIS A 241 6.82 1.61 12.15
CA HIS A 241 5.61 1.02 11.59
C HIS A 241 5.72 0.78 10.07
N ASN A 242 6.17 1.79 9.30
CA ASN A 242 6.17 1.72 7.83
C ASN A 242 7.35 0.90 7.27
N LEU A 243 8.50 0.88 7.94
CA LEU A 243 9.74 0.31 7.37
C LEU A 243 10.18 -1.01 7.97
N ARG A 244 9.81 -1.31 9.22
CA ARG A 244 10.25 -2.57 9.84
C ARG A 244 9.57 -3.74 9.16
N GLY A 245 10.28 -4.87 9.15
CA GLY A 245 9.73 -6.14 8.68
C GLY A 245 8.41 -6.47 9.38
N LEU A 246 7.49 -7.07 8.63
CA LEU A 246 6.24 -7.56 9.20
C LEU A 246 6.55 -8.60 10.28
N ARG A 247 5.84 -8.50 11.40
CA ARG A 247 6.02 -9.42 12.52
C ARG A 247 5.57 -10.82 12.08
N GLU A 248 6.29 -11.85 12.51
CA GLU A 248 5.91 -13.25 12.29
C GLU A 248 4.43 -13.46 12.68
N GLY A 249 3.65 -14.08 11.78
CA GLY A 249 2.20 -14.25 11.91
C GLY A 249 1.33 -13.24 11.15
N GLY A 250 1.92 -12.19 10.55
CA GLY A 250 1.26 -11.39 9.53
C GLY A 250 1.23 -12.17 8.23
N GLY A 251 0.13 -12.89 7.95
CA GLY A 251 0.01 -13.78 6.81
C GLY A 251 0.34 -13.08 5.49
N ILE A 252 1.57 -13.25 5.01
CA ILE A 252 2.00 -12.86 3.68
C ILE A 252 2.60 -14.09 3.03
N THR A 253 2.10 -14.41 1.84
CA THR A 253 2.77 -15.32 0.92
C THR A 253 4.04 -14.63 0.43
N ALA A 254 5.08 -14.62 1.26
CA ALA A 254 6.35 -14.01 0.91
C ALA A 254 7.01 -14.90 -0.15
N GLY A 255 6.82 -14.49 -1.41
CA GLY A 255 7.62 -14.96 -2.54
C GLY A 255 9.10 -14.70 -2.29
N ARG A 256 9.95 -15.15 -3.23
CA ARG A 256 11.37 -14.74 -3.19
C ARG A 256 11.42 -13.22 -3.28
N PHE A 257 12.29 -12.62 -2.47
CA PHE A 257 12.53 -11.17 -2.49
C PHE A 257 12.87 -10.69 -3.91
N ASP A 258 12.17 -9.67 -4.40
CA ASP A 258 12.42 -9.07 -5.70
C ASP A 258 13.01 -7.64 -5.58
N PRO A 259 14.32 -7.45 -5.77
CA PRO A 259 14.94 -6.14 -5.72
C PRO A 259 14.47 -5.20 -6.86
N ALA A 260 13.83 -5.72 -7.91
CA ALA A 260 13.29 -4.92 -9.00
C ALA A 260 11.85 -4.45 -8.75
N SER A 261 11.18 -4.98 -7.72
CA SER A 261 9.76 -4.75 -7.48
C SER A 261 9.43 -3.26 -7.37
N ILE A 262 8.32 -2.86 -7.98
CA ILE A 262 7.76 -1.52 -7.80
C ILE A 262 7.28 -1.30 -6.36
N MET A 263 7.04 -2.37 -5.59
CA MET A 263 6.68 -2.35 -4.17
C MET A 263 7.89 -2.20 -3.24
N LEU A 264 9.12 -2.15 -3.77
CA LEU A 264 10.33 -1.92 -2.98
C LEU A 264 10.62 -0.41 -2.86
N TYR A 265 10.69 0.07 -1.62
CA TYR A 265 11.13 1.43 -1.36
C TYR A 265 12.54 1.71 -1.89
N ARG A 266 12.65 2.83 -2.61
CA ARG A 266 13.89 3.23 -3.24
C ARG A 266 14.70 4.18 -2.38
N PHE A 267 15.51 3.63 -1.49
CA PHE A 267 16.48 4.40 -0.73
C PHE A 267 17.82 4.58 -1.46
N PRO A 268 18.47 5.76 -1.39
CA PRO A 268 19.85 5.97 -1.77
C PRO A 268 20.85 5.05 -1.04
N ALA A 269 22.00 4.81 -1.67
CA ALA A 269 23.05 3.91 -1.16
C ALA A 269 23.48 4.20 0.31
N MET A 270 23.40 5.46 0.75
CA MET A 270 23.75 5.86 2.11
C MET A 270 22.87 5.27 3.21
N PHE A 271 21.67 4.75 2.88
CA PHE A 271 20.76 4.14 3.84
C PHE A 271 20.91 2.63 3.95
N TYR A 272 21.90 2.05 3.26
CA TYR A 272 22.26 0.65 3.45
C TYR A 272 23.60 0.52 4.18
N ARG A 273 23.78 -0.63 4.84
CA ARG A 273 25.02 -0.97 5.55
C ARG A 273 26.16 -1.35 4.61
N THR A 274 25.87 -1.86 3.41
CA THR A 274 26.87 -2.27 2.40
C THR A 274 26.55 -1.68 1.03
N THR A 275 27.58 -1.55 0.19
CA THR A 275 27.45 -1.13 -1.21
C THR A 275 28.25 -2.10 -2.09
N PRO A 276 27.59 -2.95 -2.92
CA PRO A 276 26.14 -3.07 -3.08
C PRO A 276 25.44 -3.66 -1.84
N SER A 277 24.17 -3.29 -1.66
CA SER A 277 23.29 -3.87 -0.64
C SER A 277 22.43 -4.96 -1.25
N PRO A 278 22.19 -6.08 -0.56
CA PRO A 278 21.26 -7.10 -1.02
C PRO A 278 19.79 -6.60 -1.07
N CYS A 279 19.46 -5.51 -0.37
CA CYS A 279 18.15 -4.85 -0.42
C CYS A 279 18.12 -3.65 -1.40
N ALA A 280 19.23 -3.31 -2.06
CA ALA A 280 19.23 -2.15 -2.95
C ALA A 280 18.28 -2.38 -4.13
N PRO A 281 17.43 -1.40 -4.47
CA PRO A 281 16.53 -1.51 -5.61
C PRO A 281 17.33 -1.57 -6.91
N ILE A 282 16.83 -2.36 -7.86
CA ILE A 282 17.31 -2.43 -9.24
C ILE A 282 16.19 -2.01 -10.20
N GLY A 283 16.53 -1.61 -11.43
CA GLY A 283 15.53 -1.15 -12.41
C GLY A 283 15.13 0.32 -12.27
N ASP A 284 14.14 0.75 -13.07
CA ASP A 284 13.73 2.15 -13.25
C ASP A 284 12.85 2.70 -12.11
N GLY A 285 12.06 1.85 -11.46
CA GLY A 285 11.05 2.26 -10.50
C GLY A 285 9.86 2.95 -11.16
N GLU A 286 9.61 2.68 -12.44
CA GLU A 286 8.50 3.22 -13.23
C GLU A 286 7.69 2.15 -13.97
N SER A 287 8.17 0.90 -13.96
CA SER A 287 7.55 -0.26 -14.61
C SER A 287 7.46 -1.44 -13.62
N LEU A 288 6.51 -2.35 -13.86
CA LEU A 288 6.38 -3.61 -13.12
C LEU A 288 7.57 -4.53 -13.44
N SER A 289 8.17 -5.08 -12.39
CA SER A 289 9.17 -6.14 -12.53
C SER A 289 8.53 -7.46 -12.97
N GLU A 290 9.34 -8.42 -13.40
CA GLU A 290 8.85 -9.77 -13.70
C GLU A 290 8.33 -10.49 -12.43
N GLY A 291 8.87 -10.17 -11.24
CA GLY A 291 8.34 -10.69 -9.98
C GLY A 291 6.98 -10.09 -9.64
N ASP A 292 6.78 -8.78 -9.86
CA ASP A 292 5.47 -8.13 -9.67
C ASP A 292 4.41 -8.77 -10.57
N LYS A 293 4.71 -8.96 -11.86
CA LYS A 293 3.81 -9.59 -12.84
C LYS A 293 3.49 -11.04 -12.47
N ALA A 294 4.50 -11.81 -12.05
CA ALA A 294 4.30 -13.19 -11.62
C ALA A 294 3.44 -13.28 -10.34
N ALA A 295 3.63 -12.36 -9.40
CA ALA A 295 2.81 -12.27 -8.19
C ALA A 295 1.37 -11.87 -8.51
N LEU A 296 1.17 -10.91 -9.43
CA LEU A 296 -0.15 -10.51 -9.93
C LEU A 296 -0.88 -11.70 -10.56
N LEU A 297 -0.22 -12.42 -11.47
CA LEU A 297 -0.81 -13.58 -12.13
C LEU A 297 -1.14 -14.70 -11.14
N ARG A 298 -0.34 -14.87 -10.08
CA ARG A 298 -0.63 -15.83 -9.02
C ARG A 298 -1.86 -15.44 -8.19
N LEU A 299 -2.02 -14.14 -7.92
CA LEU A 299 -3.13 -13.62 -7.12
C LEU A 299 -4.44 -13.52 -7.92
N TYR A 300 -4.33 -13.22 -9.22
CA TYR A 300 -5.41 -13.03 -10.18
C TYR A 300 -5.11 -13.84 -11.46
N PRO A 301 -5.24 -15.18 -11.46
CA PRO A 301 -4.95 -15.99 -12.64
C PRO A 301 -5.95 -15.75 -13.77
N GLU A 302 -5.51 -15.99 -15.01
CA GLU A 302 -6.38 -15.92 -16.19
C GLU A 302 -7.22 -17.20 -16.39
N ILE A 303 -6.71 -18.34 -15.90
CA ILE A 303 -7.29 -19.66 -16.13
C ILE A 303 -8.54 -19.83 -15.24
N PRO A 304 -9.74 -20.10 -15.81
CA PRO A 304 -10.98 -20.21 -15.04
C PRO A 304 -10.94 -21.24 -13.89
N ASP A 305 -10.31 -22.39 -14.11
CA ASP A 305 -10.20 -23.43 -13.07
C ASP A 305 -9.33 -22.98 -11.90
N ASP A 306 -8.24 -22.25 -12.16
CA ASP A 306 -7.37 -21.69 -11.12
C ASP A 306 -8.11 -20.62 -10.31
N ARG A 307 -8.91 -19.77 -10.99
CA ARG A 307 -9.77 -18.77 -10.32
C ARG A 307 -10.73 -19.44 -9.36
N LYS A 308 -11.39 -20.50 -9.80
CA LYS A 308 -12.34 -21.27 -8.97
C LYS A 308 -11.65 -21.85 -7.73
N GLN A 309 -10.47 -22.45 -7.88
CA GLN A 309 -9.71 -22.99 -6.76
C GLN A 309 -9.28 -21.91 -5.76
N ILE A 310 -8.89 -20.72 -6.24
CA ILE A 310 -8.56 -19.59 -5.37
C ILE A 310 -9.79 -19.12 -4.59
N VAL A 311 -10.93 -18.95 -5.26
CA VAL A 311 -12.19 -18.55 -4.60
C VAL A 311 -12.60 -19.57 -3.54
N GLU A 312 -12.59 -20.87 -3.87
CA GLU A 312 -12.91 -21.95 -2.92
C GLU A 312 -11.97 -21.93 -1.70
N ARG A 313 -10.66 -21.76 -1.92
CA ARG A 313 -9.67 -21.65 -0.83
C ARG A 313 -9.94 -20.44 0.06
N ARG A 314 -10.15 -19.26 -0.53
CA ARG A 314 -10.39 -18.01 0.22
C ARG A 314 -11.70 -18.06 1.00
N MET A 315 -12.76 -18.61 0.40
CA MET A 315 -14.05 -18.82 1.07
C MET A 315 -13.91 -19.76 2.27
N ALA A 316 -13.18 -20.88 2.13
CA ALA A 316 -12.97 -21.80 3.23
C ALA A 316 -12.31 -21.12 4.44
N VAL A 317 -11.41 -20.17 4.21
CA VAL A 317 -10.75 -19.47 5.30
C VAL A 317 -11.54 -18.29 5.83
N ALA A 318 -12.29 -17.59 4.99
CA ALA A 318 -13.27 -16.63 5.48
C ALA A 318 -14.30 -17.32 6.41
N ASP A 319 -14.75 -18.52 6.06
CA ASP A 319 -15.67 -19.33 6.86
C ASP A 319 -15.03 -19.77 8.20
N GLU A 320 -13.75 -20.13 8.19
CA GLU A 320 -13.01 -20.48 9.40
C GLU A 320 -12.79 -19.27 10.31
N ILE A 321 -12.38 -18.12 9.76
CA ILE A 321 -12.29 -16.85 10.50
C ILE A 321 -13.65 -16.52 11.11
N GLU A 322 -14.74 -16.66 10.35
CA GLU A 322 -16.10 -16.42 10.85
C GLU A 322 -16.46 -17.33 12.03
N GLN A 323 -16.19 -18.63 11.90
CA GLN A 323 -16.49 -19.61 12.93
C GLN A 323 -15.74 -19.29 14.22
N GLN A 324 -14.43 -19.06 14.12
CA GLN A 324 -13.59 -18.75 15.29
C GLN A 324 -13.98 -17.42 15.93
N ALA A 325 -14.31 -16.42 15.12
CA ALA A 325 -14.73 -15.12 15.61
C ALA A 325 -16.05 -15.18 16.40
N ARG A 326 -16.98 -16.08 16.05
CA ARG A 326 -18.22 -16.33 16.81
C ARG A 326 -17.98 -17.01 18.16
N GLU A 327 -16.87 -17.71 18.31
CA GLU A 327 -16.46 -18.37 19.56
C GLU A 327 -15.74 -17.41 20.52
N MET A 328 -15.33 -16.22 20.04
CA MET A 328 -14.69 -15.19 20.86
C MET A 328 -15.71 -14.38 21.68
N PRO A 329 -15.32 -13.87 22.87
CA PRO A 329 -16.15 -12.95 23.63
C PRO A 329 -16.49 -11.69 22.81
N ALA A 330 -17.77 -11.28 22.81
CA ALA A 330 -18.31 -10.17 22.01
C ALA A 330 -17.54 -8.84 22.14
N ALA A 331 -16.86 -8.59 23.26
CA ALA A 331 -16.02 -7.41 23.48
C ALA A 331 -14.74 -7.36 22.62
N THR A 332 -14.45 -8.43 21.88
CA THR A 332 -13.25 -8.59 21.03
C THR A 332 -13.60 -8.69 19.54
N PHE A 333 -14.88 -8.75 19.20
CA PHE A 333 -15.37 -9.10 17.87
C PHE A 333 -15.60 -7.84 17.02
N ILE A 334 -14.94 -7.78 15.86
CA ILE A 334 -15.17 -6.73 14.86
C ILE A 334 -16.11 -7.31 13.79
N GLU A 335 -17.42 -7.30 14.09
CA GLU A 335 -18.48 -7.85 13.23
C GLU A 335 -18.45 -7.39 11.75
N PRO A 336 -18.07 -6.13 11.42
CA PRO A 336 -17.91 -5.71 10.03
C PRO A 336 -16.86 -6.50 9.25
N THR A 337 -15.82 -7.02 9.91
CA THR A 337 -14.66 -7.62 9.23
C THR A 337 -15.04 -8.92 8.53
N VAL A 338 -15.81 -9.80 9.16
CA VAL A 338 -16.09 -11.14 8.61
C VAL A 338 -17.06 -11.11 7.43
N THR A 339 -18.17 -10.40 7.55
CA THR A 339 -19.16 -10.27 6.46
C THR A 339 -18.55 -9.59 5.23
N GLN A 340 -17.61 -8.66 5.44
CA GLN A 340 -16.93 -7.93 4.36
C GLN A 340 -15.82 -8.75 3.71
N LEU A 341 -15.11 -9.59 4.46
CA LEU A 341 -14.16 -10.55 3.88
C LEU A 341 -14.86 -11.45 2.84
N ARG A 342 -16.07 -11.95 3.15
CA ARG A 342 -16.85 -12.76 2.20
C ARG A 342 -17.27 -11.97 0.95
N ALA A 343 -17.74 -10.74 1.13
CA ALA A 343 -18.18 -9.87 0.03
C ALA A 343 -17.07 -9.48 -0.95
N GLY A 344 -15.80 -9.57 -0.54
CA GLY A 344 -14.65 -9.35 -1.43
C GLY A 344 -14.21 -10.58 -2.22
N ILE A 345 -14.64 -11.78 -1.82
CA ILE A 345 -14.23 -13.07 -2.41
C ILE A 345 -15.21 -13.55 -3.50
N THR A 346 -16.48 -13.15 -3.40
CA THR A 346 -17.57 -13.48 -4.32
C THR A 346 -17.98 -12.28 -5.16
#